data_AF-K6ZQN6-F1
#
_entry.id   AF-K6ZQN6-F1
#
_cell.length_a   1.000
_cell.length_b   1.000
_cell.length_c   1.000
_cell.angle_alpha   90.00
_cell.angle_beta   90.00
_cell.angle_gamma   90.00
#
_symmetry.space_group_name_H-M   'P 1'
#
loop_
_entity.id
_entity.type
_entity.pdbx_description
1 polymer ?
#
loop_
_entity_poly.entity_id
_entity_poly.type
_entity_poly.pdbx_seq_one_letter_code
_entity_poly.pdbx_strand_id
1 'polypeptide(L)'
;MLHTTSTLGPNIAINPALNIQLVRVGISQTPILVIDDYLQSTAELIHYARFHGKFSPDNTSYYPGVRSKLPKEYVVACLKPLMKRLYSVFAIPTQLRPNPIDNTFSLVTVESENLLPVQTLPHFDTCDPNLLAVVHYLNPLSHGGTGFFRHNRSAIERVNLGGEQEYLMDVQRLLNKSPHSQSQYCATSHPAYTCIYQVPYQQNRLLIYPGNLLHSALINKTGDINTDPSTGRLTANMFIKFS
;
A
#
# COMPACT_ATOMS: atom_id res chain seq x y z
N MET A 1 -26.83 -12.16 34.10
CA MET A 1 -25.56 -12.62 33.50
C MET A 1 -25.21 -11.70 32.35
N LEU A 2 -24.32 -10.74 32.57
CA LEU A 2 -23.79 -9.87 31.53
C LEU A 2 -22.57 -10.57 30.94
N HIS A 3 -22.70 -11.15 29.75
CA HIS A 3 -21.55 -11.61 28.98
C HIS A 3 -20.81 -10.38 28.44
N THR A 4 -19.80 -9.93 29.19
CA THR A 4 -18.75 -9.08 28.64
C THR A 4 -17.89 -9.94 27.71
N THR A 5 -18.27 -10.02 26.44
CA THR A 5 -17.33 -10.47 25.40
C THR A 5 -16.25 -9.40 25.30
N SER A 6 -15.16 -9.60 26.03
CA SER A 6 -13.89 -8.96 25.71
C SER A 6 -13.56 -9.36 24.27
N THR A 7 -13.77 -8.45 23.31
CA THR A 7 -13.26 -8.61 21.96
C THR A 7 -11.75 -8.39 22.04
N LEU A 8 -11.04 -9.43 22.51
CA LEU A 8 -9.59 -9.49 22.41
C LEU A 8 -9.24 -9.35 20.93
N GLY A 9 -8.41 -8.35 20.60
CA GLY A 9 -7.89 -8.18 19.25
C GLY A 9 -7.11 -9.42 18.79
N PRO A 10 -6.80 -9.54 17.48
CA PRO A 10 -6.05 -10.69 16.98
C PRO A 10 -4.72 -10.83 17.72
N ASN A 11 -4.33 -12.06 18.06
CA ASN A 11 -3.04 -12.32 18.68
C ASN A 11 -1.92 -12.12 17.64
N ILE A 12 -1.07 -11.10 17.82
CA ILE A 12 -0.04 -10.73 16.86
C ILE A 12 1.33 -11.12 17.38
N ALA A 13 1.93 -12.11 16.74
CA ALA A 13 3.31 -12.53 16.99
C ALA A 13 4.15 -12.35 15.72
N ILE A 14 5.28 -11.65 15.86
CA ILE A 14 6.27 -11.53 14.79
C ILE A 14 7.01 -12.85 14.64
N ASN A 15 7.18 -13.32 13.40
CA ASN A 15 7.94 -14.53 13.12
C ASN A 15 9.43 -14.27 13.35
N PRO A 16 10.12 -15.02 14.23
CA PRO A 16 11.56 -14.87 14.42
C PRO A 16 12.38 -15.27 13.19
N ALA A 17 11.80 -16.04 12.27
CA ALA A 17 12.42 -16.50 11.02
C ALA A 17 12.03 -15.65 9.79
N LEU A 18 11.48 -14.45 10.00
CA LEU A 18 11.17 -13.52 8.91
C LEU A 18 12.41 -13.22 8.05
N ASN A 19 12.19 -12.94 6.77
CA ASN A 19 13.25 -12.63 5.82
C ASN A 19 13.19 -11.16 5.38
N ILE A 20 14.20 -10.37 5.72
CA ILE A 20 14.25 -8.93 5.40
C ILE A 20 15.17 -8.69 4.22
N GLN A 21 14.67 -7.96 3.22
CA GLN A 21 15.44 -7.47 2.09
C GLN A 21 15.32 -5.95 1.99
N LEU A 22 16.47 -5.28 1.89
CA LEU A 22 16.55 -3.87 1.53
C LEU A 22 16.85 -3.77 0.04
N VAL A 23 15.91 -3.20 -0.71
CA VAL A 23 16.06 -3.00 -2.16
C VAL A 23 16.19 -1.52 -2.46
N ARG A 24 17.08 -1.17 -3.38
CA ARG A 24 17.21 0.21 -3.89
C ARG A 24 16.59 0.29 -5.27
N VAL A 25 15.63 1.20 -5.42
CA VAL A 25 14.73 1.25 -6.56
C VAL A 25 15.02 2.47 -7.43
N GLY A 26 15.07 2.26 -8.75
CA GLY A 26 15.22 3.33 -9.73
C GLY A 26 16.59 3.98 -9.76
N ILE A 27 16.69 5.09 -10.49
CA ILE A 27 17.90 5.92 -10.58
C ILE A 27 18.18 6.58 -9.23
N SER A 28 17.13 6.99 -8.52
CA SER A 28 17.24 7.66 -7.21
C SER A 28 17.71 6.72 -6.10
N GLN A 29 17.83 5.40 -6.39
CA GLN A 29 18.25 4.38 -5.43
C GLN A 29 17.41 4.41 -4.14
N THR A 30 16.12 4.70 -4.29
CA THR A 30 15.18 4.87 -3.18
C THR A 30 15.08 3.56 -2.41
N PRO A 31 15.33 3.54 -1.10
CA PRO A 31 15.21 2.32 -0.33
C PRO A 31 13.75 1.90 -0.22
N ILE A 32 13.49 0.61 -0.35
CA ILE A 32 12.25 -0.05 0.09
C ILE A 32 12.63 -1.27 0.93
N LEU A 33 11.77 -1.66 1.87
CA LEU A 33 11.94 -2.88 2.64
C LEU A 33 10.87 -3.89 2.22
N VAL A 34 11.32 -5.10 1.89
CA VAL A 34 10.47 -6.27 1.65
C VAL A 34 10.75 -7.25 2.76
N ILE A 35 9.73 -7.59 3.54
CA ILE A 35 9.86 -8.53 4.67
C ILE A 35 8.90 -9.69 4.44
N ASP A 36 9.43 -10.85 4.12
CA ASP A 36 8.64 -12.07 3.95
C ASP A 36 8.43 -12.78 5.28
N ASP A 37 7.32 -13.53 5.34
CA ASP A 37 6.91 -14.31 6.50
C ASP A 37 6.87 -13.49 7.79
N TYR A 38 6.31 -12.27 7.74
CA TYR A 38 6.44 -11.28 8.81
C TYR A 38 5.80 -11.71 10.13
N LEU A 39 4.54 -12.15 10.10
CA LEU A 39 3.85 -12.69 11.28
C LEU A 39 4.02 -14.20 11.37
N GLN A 40 3.81 -14.78 12.55
CA GLN A 40 3.70 -16.24 12.67
C GLN A 40 2.50 -16.81 11.90
N SER A 41 1.41 -16.04 11.78
CA SER A 41 0.23 -16.40 11.00
C SER A 41 -0.58 -15.15 10.65
N THR A 42 -1.17 -15.12 9.46
CA THR A 42 -2.15 -14.09 9.05
C THR A 42 -3.61 -14.52 9.27
N ALA A 43 -3.85 -15.77 9.70
CA ALA A 43 -5.18 -16.35 9.78
C ALA A 43 -6.14 -15.57 10.69
N GLU A 44 -5.68 -15.19 11.89
CA GLU A 44 -6.46 -14.39 12.85
C GLU A 44 -6.82 -13.02 12.29
N LEU A 45 -5.94 -12.43 11.48
CA LEU A 45 -6.17 -11.12 10.89
C LEU A 45 -7.18 -11.19 9.73
N ILE A 46 -7.11 -12.23 8.90
CA ILE A 46 -8.11 -12.51 7.86
C ILE A 46 -9.47 -12.80 8.51
N HIS A 47 -9.50 -13.63 9.56
CA HIS A 47 -10.70 -13.94 10.32
C HIS A 47 -11.33 -12.66 10.88
N TYR A 48 -10.52 -11.81 11.53
CA TYR A 48 -10.99 -10.53 12.04
C TYR A 48 -11.56 -9.65 10.92
N ALA A 49 -10.87 -9.51 9.79
CA ALA A 49 -11.36 -8.74 8.65
C ALA A 49 -12.72 -9.27 8.16
N ARG A 50 -12.90 -10.60 8.05
CA ARG A 50 -14.14 -11.22 7.59
C ARG A 50 -15.32 -10.98 8.53
N PHE A 51 -15.14 -11.14 9.83
CA PHE A 51 -16.26 -11.16 10.79
C PHE A 51 -16.47 -9.83 11.52
N HIS A 52 -15.45 -8.98 11.59
CA HIS A 52 -15.49 -7.70 12.29
C HIS A 52 -15.16 -6.49 11.41
N GLY A 53 -14.66 -6.72 10.20
CA GLY A 53 -14.43 -5.67 9.21
C GLY A 53 -15.75 -5.03 8.78
N LYS A 54 -15.85 -3.73 8.99
CA LYS A 54 -16.89 -2.87 8.43
C LYS A 54 -16.36 -2.26 7.14
N PHE A 55 -16.52 -2.96 6.03
CA PHE A 55 -16.03 -2.50 4.73
C PHE A 55 -17.01 -1.53 4.08
N SER A 56 -16.49 -0.38 3.63
CA SER A 56 -17.25 0.61 2.87
C SER A 56 -16.35 1.26 1.83
N PRO A 57 -16.91 1.83 0.75
CA PRO A 57 -16.13 2.63 -0.19
C PRO A 57 -15.32 3.72 0.53
N ASP A 58 -14.10 3.95 0.09
CA ASP A 58 -13.28 5.06 0.56
C ASP A 58 -13.61 6.31 -0.24
N ASN A 59 -14.36 7.23 0.36
CA ASN A 59 -14.74 8.50 -0.27
C ASN A 59 -13.71 9.61 -0.05
N THR A 60 -12.63 9.32 0.69
CA THR A 60 -11.61 10.31 1.08
C THR A 60 -10.31 10.16 0.32
N SER A 61 -10.02 8.97 -0.20
CA SER A 61 -8.90 8.70 -1.11
C SER A 61 -9.38 8.27 -2.50
N TYR A 62 -8.44 8.00 -3.40
CA TYR A 62 -8.72 7.43 -4.72
C TYR A 62 -8.64 5.90 -4.75
N TYR A 63 -8.75 5.22 -3.61
CA TYR A 63 -8.66 3.76 -3.58
C TYR A 63 -9.84 3.09 -4.32
N PRO A 64 -9.58 2.20 -5.31
CA PRO A 64 -10.62 1.59 -6.15
C PRO A 64 -11.27 0.37 -5.48
N GLY A 65 -11.87 0.58 -4.30
CA GLY A 65 -12.58 -0.47 -3.61
C GLY A 65 -13.07 -0.10 -2.21
N VAL A 66 -13.20 -1.11 -1.37
CA VAL A 66 -13.72 -0.97 -0.01
C VAL A 66 -12.63 -1.09 1.03
N ARG A 67 -12.78 -0.33 2.11
CA ARG A 67 -11.84 -0.28 3.23
C ARG A 67 -12.55 -0.46 4.55
N SER A 68 -11.81 -1.00 5.52
CA SER A 68 -12.23 -1.07 6.92
C SER A 68 -11.09 -0.67 7.84
N LYS A 69 -11.37 -0.18 9.05
CA LYS A 69 -10.31 0.21 10.00
C LYS A 69 -9.54 -1.01 10.51
N LEU A 70 -8.22 -0.88 10.61
CA LEU A 70 -7.38 -1.88 11.29
C LEU A 70 -7.56 -1.80 12.83
N PRO A 71 -7.45 -2.93 13.55
CA PRO A 71 -7.30 -2.91 15.01
C PRO A 71 -6.05 -2.12 15.40
N LYS A 72 -6.16 -1.24 16.40
CA LYS A 72 -5.04 -0.39 16.83
C LYS A 72 -3.88 -1.23 17.39
N GLU A 73 -4.23 -2.28 18.12
CA GLU A 73 -3.30 -3.23 18.74
C GLU A 73 -2.47 -3.93 17.67
N TYR A 74 -3.11 -4.30 16.55
CA TYR A 74 -2.42 -4.87 15.40
C TYR A 74 -1.42 -3.89 14.79
N VAL A 75 -1.84 -2.64 14.53
CA VAL A 75 -0.97 -1.61 13.96
C VAL A 75 0.27 -1.39 14.84
N VAL A 76 0.07 -1.27 16.16
CA VAL A 76 1.17 -1.08 17.11
C VAL A 76 2.09 -2.30 17.15
N ALA A 77 1.54 -3.50 17.27
CA ALA A 77 2.32 -4.74 17.31
C ALA A 77 3.11 -4.97 16.01
N CYS A 78 2.51 -4.64 14.86
CA CYS A 78 3.12 -4.74 13.55
C CYS A 78 4.27 -3.73 13.38
N LEU A 79 4.12 -2.48 13.84
CA LEU A 79 5.06 -1.42 13.50
C LEU A 79 6.17 -1.24 14.54
N LYS A 80 5.87 -1.39 15.83
CA LYS A 80 6.82 -1.12 16.93
C LYS A 80 8.17 -1.85 16.80
N PRO A 81 8.23 -3.15 16.42
CA PRO A 81 9.51 -3.86 16.27
C PRO A 81 10.42 -3.29 15.16
N LEU A 82 9.85 -2.61 14.18
CA LEU A 82 10.57 -2.10 13.02
C LEU A 82 11.15 -0.70 13.23
N MET A 83 10.62 0.07 14.20
CA MET A 83 10.87 1.50 14.35
C MET A 83 12.35 1.88 14.24
N LYS A 84 13.21 1.25 15.04
CA LYS A 84 14.65 1.55 15.04
C LYS A 84 15.29 1.41 13.65
N ARG A 85 14.87 0.40 12.88
CA ARG A 85 15.38 0.15 11.52
C ARG A 85 14.76 1.12 10.51
N LEU A 86 13.51 1.52 10.67
CA LEU A 86 12.89 2.51 9.78
C LEU A 86 13.60 3.86 9.84
N TYR A 87 13.98 4.34 11.02
CA TYR A 87 14.76 5.58 11.15
C TYR A 87 16.07 5.52 10.36
N SER A 88 16.82 4.42 10.46
CA SER A 88 18.11 4.31 9.77
C SER A 88 17.99 4.06 8.27
N VAL A 89 17.06 3.20 7.84
CA VAL A 89 16.89 2.83 6.42
C VAL A 89 16.38 4.02 5.60
N PHE A 90 15.41 4.77 6.13
CA PHE A 90 14.78 5.88 5.43
C PHE A 90 15.38 7.25 5.80
N ALA A 91 16.47 7.27 6.57
CA ALA A 91 17.14 8.48 7.04
C ALA A 91 16.16 9.48 7.70
N ILE A 92 15.19 8.98 8.47
CA ILE A 92 14.24 9.82 9.20
C ILE A 92 14.99 10.52 10.35
N PRO A 93 14.83 11.84 10.53
CA PRO A 93 15.42 12.55 11.66
C PRO A 93 14.93 11.98 13.01
N THR A 94 15.86 11.65 13.91
CA THR A 94 15.56 10.95 15.17
C THR A 94 14.72 11.76 16.17
N GLN A 95 14.62 13.08 15.98
CA GLN A 95 13.77 13.96 16.79
C GLN A 95 12.28 13.86 16.43
N LEU A 96 11.94 13.40 15.22
CA LEU A 96 10.55 13.24 14.78
C LEU A 96 9.95 12.00 15.44
N ARG A 97 8.67 12.06 15.82
CA ARG A 97 7.98 10.94 16.48
C ARG A 97 7.13 10.17 15.48
N PRO A 98 7.10 8.83 15.55
CA PRO A 98 6.26 8.04 14.66
C PRO A 98 4.80 8.15 15.08
N ASN A 99 3.92 8.47 14.13
CA ASN A 99 2.49 8.56 14.32
C ASN A 99 1.78 7.73 13.23
N PRO A 100 1.24 6.54 13.57
CA PRO A 100 0.44 5.77 12.63
C PRO A 100 -0.84 6.52 12.26
N ILE A 101 -1.11 6.66 10.97
CA ILE A 101 -2.30 7.34 10.43
C ILE A 101 -2.97 6.47 9.36
N ASP A 102 -4.27 6.67 9.15
CA ASP A 102 -5.04 6.10 8.03
C ASP A 102 -4.87 4.60 7.77
N ASN A 103 -4.85 3.82 8.87
CA ASN A 103 -4.59 2.38 8.86
C ASN A 103 -5.87 1.57 8.54
N THR A 104 -5.87 0.86 7.42
CA THR A 104 -7.07 0.18 6.90
C THR A 104 -6.80 -1.22 6.33
N PHE A 105 -7.74 -2.13 6.54
CA PHE A 105 -7.95 -3.24 5.61
C PHE A 105 -8.44 -2.69 4.29
N SER A 106 -7.95 -3.24 3.18
CA SER A 106 -8.26 -2.79 1.84
C SER A 106 -8.55 -3.99 0.94
N LEU A 107 -9.64 -3.89 0.15
CA LEU A 107 -10.04 -4.85 -0.87
C LEU A 107 -10.34 -4.09 -2.16
N VAL A 108 -9.80 -4.56 -3.27
CA VAL A 108 -10.11 -3.99 -4.59
C VAL A 108 -11.45 -4.56 -5.03
N THR A 109 -12.40 -3.70 -5.40
CA THR A 109 -13.78 -4.13 -5.74
C THR A 109 -14.38 -3.37 -6.90
N VAL A 110 -13.65 -2.40 -7.47
CA VAL A 110 -14.12 -1.63 -8.61
C VAL A 110 -13.62 -2.30 -9.90
N GLU A 111 -14.55 -2.60 -10.80
CA GLU A 111 -14.20 -3.13 -12.12
C GLU A 111 -13.45 -2.10 -12.97
N SER A 112 -12.65 -2.57 -13.91
CA SER A 112 -11.73 -1.71 -14.69
C SER A 112 -12.46 -0.59 -15.43
N GLU A 113 -13.62 -0.91 -16.02
CA GLU A 113 -14.51 0.01 -16.73
C GLU A 113 -15.10 1.12 -15.86
N ASN A 114 -15.12 0.94 -14.54
CA ASN A 114 -15.69 1.88 -13.57
C ASN A 114 -14.62 2.71 -12.84
N LEU A 115 -13.36 2.57 -13.23
CA LEU A 115 -12.27 3.34 -12.65
C LEU A 115 -12.39 4.82 -13.03
N LEU A 116 -12.14 5.67 -12.04
CA LEU A 116 -11.84 7.08 -12.29
C LEU A 116 -10.53 7.18 -13.08
N PRO A 117 -10.37 8.18 -13.97
CA PRO A 117 -9.17 8.30 -14.80
C PRO A 117 -7.85 8.30 -13.99
N VAL A 118 -7.83 8.95 -12.82
CA VAL A 118 -6.66 8.98 -11.92
C VAL A 118 -6.28 7.60 -11.37
N GLN A 119 -7.22 6.66 -11.23
CA GLN A 119 -6.98 5.30 -10.73
C GLN A 119 -6.29 4.39 -11.75
N THR A 120 -6.17 4.84 -13.00
CA THR A 120 -5.46 4.12 -14.08
C THR A 120 -3.95 4.40 -14.10
N LEU A 121 -3.49 5.38 -13.31
CA LEU A 121 -2.11 5.86 -13.29
C LEU A 121 -1.38 5.41 -12.02
N PRO A 122 -0.03 5.34 -12.03
CA PRO A 122 0.75 5.36 -10.80
C PRO A 122 0.46 6.62 -9.97
N HIS A 123 0.46 6.46 -8.65
CA HIS A 123 0.20 7.55 -7.71
C HIS A 123 1.31 7.65 -6.66
N PHE A 124 1.19 8.67 -5.83
CA PHE A 124 1.95 8.87 -4.61
C PHE A 124 0.94 9.28 -3.52
N ASP A 125 1.23 8.99 -2.26
CA ASP A 125 0.34 9.25 -1.13
C ASP A 125 0.46 10.68 -0.61
N THR A 126 1.67 11.24 -0.66
CA THR A 126 1.97 12.59 -0.14
C THR A 126 3.30 13.11 -0.68
N CYS A 127 3.51 14.43 -0.61
CA CYS A 127 4.81 15.05 -0.83
C CYS A 127 5.69 15.11 0.44
N ASP A 128 5.15 14.76 1.61
CA ASP A 128 5.90 14.72 2.86
C ASP A 128 6.99 13.63 2.80
N PRO A 129 8.29 13.98 2.89
CA PRO A 129 9.37 13.00 2.82
C PRO A 129 9.42 12.06 4.03
N ASN A 130 8.70 12.40 5.11
CA ASN A 130 8.71 11.69 6.38
C ASN A 130 7.44 10.86 6.58
N LEU A 131 6.75 10.48 5.51
CA LEU A 131 5.64 9.52 5.56
C LEU A 131 6.05 8.22 4.86
N LEU A 132 5.92 7.10 5.57
CA LEU A 132 6.12 5.77 5.02
C LEU A 132 4.77 5.07 4.81
N ALA A 133 4.60 4.47 3.64
CA ALA A 133 3.53 3.55 3.33
C ALA A 133 3.96 2.12 3.67
N VAL A 134 3.03 1.34 4.22
CA VAL A 134 3.23 -0.05 4.57
C VAL A 134 2.07 -0.87 4.03
N VAL A 135 2.37 -1.94 3.30
CA VAL A 135 1.38 -2.87 2.77
C VAL A 135 1.70 -4.27 3.29
N HIS A 136 0.76 -4.88 4.02
CA HIS A 136 0.84 -6.28 4.43
C HIS A 136 -0.12 -7.11 3.59
N TYR A 137 0.41 -8.03 2.79
CA TYR A 137 -0.37 -8.96 1.97
C TYR A 137 -0.87 -10.13 2.82
N LEU A 138 -2.19 -10.34 2.91
CA LEU A 138 -2.75 -11.23 3.94
C LEU A 138 -3.18 -12.61 3.44
N ASN A 139 -3.82 -12.66 2.27
CA ASN A 139 -4.46 -13.88 1.76
C ASN A 139 -3.46 -14.85 1.12
N PRO A 140 -3.76 -16.17 1.16
CA PRO A 140 -2.89 -17.21 0.62
C PRO A 140 -2.98 -17.37 -0.90
N LEU A 141 -4.03 -16.83 -1.53
CA LEU A 141 -4.21 -16.93 -2.97
C LEU A 141 -3.24 -16.02 -3.73
N SER A 142 -2.99 -16.34 -5.00
CA SER A 142 -2.14 -15.53 -5.85
C SER A 142 -2.86 -14.26 -6.28
N HIS A 143 -2.25 -13.11 -5.98
CA HIS A 143 -2.80 -11.79 -6.26
C HIS A 143 -1.77 -10.88 -6.95
N GLY A 144 -2.22 -9.68 -7.33
CA GLY A 144 -1.37 -8.61 -7.85
C GLY A 144 -0.37 -8.06 -6.83
N GLY A 145 0.88 -7.83 -7.27
CA GLY A 145 1.92 -7.20 -6.44
C GLY A 145 1.81 -5.68 -6.34
N THR A 146 2.93 -5.03 -6.07
CA THR A 146 3.10 -3.57 -6.17
C THR A 146 4.19 -3.25 -7.19
N GLY A 147 3.89 -2.34 -8.11
CA GLY A 147 4.86 -1.78 -9.05
C GLY A 147 5.31 -0.40 -8.59
N PHE A 148 6.59 -0.11 -8.80
CA PHE A 148 7.17 1.22 -8.62
C PHE A 148 7.51 1.80 -10.00
N PHE A 149 7.32 3.10 -10.16
CA PHE A 149 7.32 3.73 -11.47
C PHE A 149 8.19 4.99 -11.53
N ARG A 150 8.60 5.32 -12.75
CA ARG A 150 9.16 6.62 -13.12
C ARG A 150 8.28 7.26 -14.18
N HIS A 151 7.94 8.53 -14.01
CA HIS A 151 7.24 9.28 -15.04
C HIS A 151 8.20 9.61 -16.20
N ASN A 152 7.83 9.23 -17.43
CA ASN A 152 8.74 9.28 -18.57
C ASN A 152 9.12 10.72 -18.96
N ARG A 153 8.18 11.67 -18.90
CA ARG A 153 8.41 13.05 -19.34
C ARG A 153 9.32 13.83 -18.39
N SER A 154 9.06 13.72 -17.08
CA SER A 154 9.77 14.50 -16.06
C SER A 154 10.90 13.73 -15.38
N ALA A 155 11.07 12.44 -15.68
CA ALA A 155 11.98 11.51 -15.02
C ALA A 155 11.76 11.38 -13.48
N ILE A 156 10.63 11.87 -12.97
CA ILE A 156 10.29 11.80 -11.54
C ILE A 156 10.02 10.36 -11.12
N GLU A 157 10.70 9.91 -10.07
CA GLU A 157 10.42 8.66 -9.34
C GLU A 157 9.75 8.95 -8.00
N ARG A 158 10.13 10.07 -7.35
CA ARG A 158 9.54 10.54 -6.09
C ARG A 158 9.04 11.97 -6.23
N VAL A 159 7.79 12.21 -5.84
CA VAL A 159 7.21 13.55 -5.84
C VAL A 159 7.59 14.26 -4.54
N ASN A 160 8.02 15.51 -4.62
CA ASN A 160 8.34 16.31 -3.45
C ASN A 160 7.64 17.68 -3.58
N LEU A 161 7.63 18.47 -2.50
CA LEU A 161 6.95 19.77 -2.48
C LEU A 161 7.40 20.72 -3.61
N GLY A 162 8.66 20.64 -4.06
CA GLY A 162 9.17 21.47 -5.16
C GLY A 162 8.76 20.99 -6.55
N GLY A 163 8.48 19.69 -6.72
CA GLY A 163 8.13 19.08 -8.01
C GLY A 163 6.65 18.73 -8.17
N GLU A 164 5.84 18.85 -7.12
CA GLU A 164 4.44 18.43 -7.10
C GLU A 164 3.60 19.15 -8.16
N GLN A 165 3.66 20.48 -8.19
CA GLN A 165 2.81 21.26 -9.09
C GLN A 165 3.09 20.92 -10.56
N GLU A 166 4.36 20.83 -10.96
CA GLU A 166 4.73 20.47 -12.33
C GLU A 166 4.29 19.04 -12.67
N TYR A 167 4.51 18.10 -11.75
CA TYR A 167 4.08 16.71 -11.92
C TYR A 167 2.55 16.60 -12.07
N LEU A 168 1.78 17.27 -11.22
CA LEU A 168 0.32 17.25 -11.30
C LEU A 168 -0.21 17.91 -12.58
N MET A 169 0.46 18.96 -13.08
CA MET A 169 0.13 19.53 -14.39
C MET A 169 0.32 18.52 -15.52
N ASP A 170 1.35 17.65 -15.46
CA ASP A 170 1.52 16.58 -16.43
C ASP A 170 0.46 15.51 -16.34
N VAL A 171 0.15 15.07 -15.12
CA VAL A 171 -0.93 14.12 -14.87
C VAL A 171 -2.22 14.66 -15.49
N GLN A 172 -2.56 15.93 -15.26
CA GLN A 172 -3.74 16.55 -15.86
C GLN A 172 -3.70 16.53 -17.40
N ARG A 173 -2.55 16.82 -18.01
CA ARG A 173 -2.39 16.75 -19.48
C ARG A 173 -2.55 15.32 -20.01
N LEU A 174 -2.06 14.31 -19.28
CA LEU A 174 -2.22 12.90 -19.63
C LEU A 174 -3.69 12.49 -19.59
N LEU A 175 -4.39 12.85 -18.52
CA LEU A 175 -5.82 12.55 -18.33
C LEU A 175 -6.69 13.23 -19.40
N ASN A 176 -6.37 14.47 -19.79
CA ASN A 176 -7.12 15.19 -20.84
C ASN A 176 -6.91 14.61 -22.25
N LYS A 177 -5.78 13.95 -22.52
CA LYS A 177 -5.45 13.37 -23.83
C LYS A 177 -6.03 11.97 -24.06
N SER A 178 -6.39 11.25 -23.00
CA SER A 178 -6.89 9.88 -23.08
C SER A 178 -8.29 9.73 -22.50
N PRO A 179 -9.29 10.53 -22.92
CA PRO A 179 -10.59 10.50 -22.26
C PRO A 179 -11.35 9.17 -22.46
N HIS A 180 -10.98 8.34 -23.46
CA HIS A 180 -11.82 7.21 -23.94
C HIS A 180 -11.05 5.89 -24.24
N SER A 181 -9.78 5.75 -23.86
CA SER A 181 -9.16 4.41 -23.88
C SER A 181 -9.75 3.61 -22.73
N GLN A 182 -10.25 2.39 -22.99
CA GLN A 182 -10.85 1.48 -21.98
C GLN A 182 -10.12 1.62 -20.64
N SER A 183 -10.80 2.13 -19.61
CA SER A 183 -10.19 2.29 -18.29
C SER A 183 -9.63 0.94 -17.84
N GLN A 184 -8.33 0.90 -17.57
CA GLN A 184 -7.62 -0.29 -17.11
C GLN A 184 -6.81 0.07 -15.88
N TYR A 185 -6.69 -0.88 -14.96
CA TYR A 185 -5.71 -0.78 -13.89
C TYR A 185 -4.30 -0.58 -14.47
N CYS A 186 -3.48 0.19 -13.75
CA CYS A 186 -2.10 0.43 -14.12
C CYS A 186 -1.34 -0.90 -14.26
N ALA A 187 -0.76 -1.14 -15.44
CA ALA A 187 0.11 -2.27 -15.72
C ALA A 187 1.58 -1.84 -15.75
N THR A 188 2.48 -2.83 -15.74
CA THR A 188 3.93 -2.59 -15.85
C THR A 188 4.32 -1.94 -17.18
N SER A 189 3.59 -2.27 -18.24
CA SER A 189 3.65 -1.59 -19.53
C SER A 189 2.69 -0.40 -19.53
N HIS A 190 3.23 0.81 -19.45
CA HIS A 190 2.45 2.04 -19.44
C HIS A 190 3.09 3.10 -20.37
N PRO A 191 2.32 3.82 -21.22
CA PRO A 191 2.89 4.76 -22.19
C PRO A 191 3.60 5.96 -21.52
N ALA A 192 3.04 6.49 -20.44
CA ALA A 192 3.59 7.64 -19.73
C ALA A 192 4.55 7.30 -18.58
N TYR A 193 4.65 6.04 -18.17
CA TYR A 193 5.44 5.63 -17.00
C TYR A 193 6.25 4.37 -17.31
N THR A 194 7.49 4.35 -16.85
CA THR A 194 8.32 3.14 -16.85
C THR A 194 8.17 2.45 -15.50
N CYS A 195 7.76 1.17 -15.48
CA CYS A 195 7.86 0.36 -14.27
C CYS A 195 9.34 0.06 -14.00
N ILE A 196 9.87 0.60 -12.90
CA ILE A 196 11.28 0.52 -12.54
C ILE A 196 11.58 -0.65 -11.60
N TYR A 197 10.58 -1.16 -10.88
CA TYR A 197 10.70 -2.35 -10.03
C TYR A 197 9.33 -2.91 -9.68
N GLN A 198 9.29 -4.20 -9.39
CA GLN A 198 8.08 -4.91 -8.99
C GLN A 198 8.35 -5.72 -7.73
N VAL A 199 7.42 -5.65 -6.79
CA VAL A 199 7.35 -6.55 -5.66
C VAL A 199 6.17 -7.48 -5.91
N PRO A 200 6.40 -8.75 -6.27
CA PRO A 200 5.32 -9.72 -6.43
C PRO A 200 4.49 -9.86 -5.15
N TYR A 201 3.24 -10.26 -5.29
CA TYR A 201 2.45 -10.66 -4.14
C TYR A 201 3.04 -11.92 -3.51
N GLN A 202 3.10 -11.95 -2.19
CA GLN A 202 3.39 -13.13 -1.40
C GLN A 202 2.59 -12.99 -0.11
N GLN A 203 1.92 -14.06 0.33
CA GLN A 203 1.23 -14.05 1.61
C GLN A 203 2.21 -13.67 2.72
N ASN A 204 1.75 -12.90 3.70
CA ASN A 204 2.51 -12.51 4.89
C ASN A 204 3.77 -11.68 4.59
N ARG A 205 3.83 -11.07 3.40
CA ARG A 205 4.87 -10.09 3.05
C ARG A 205 4.44 -8.70 3.51
N LEU A 206 5.33 -8.04 4.25
CA LEU A 206 5.25 -6.64 4.63
C LEU A 206 6.17 -5.82 3.72
N LEU A 207 5.58 -4.93 2.93
CA LEU A 207 6.28 -4.02 2.02
C LEU A 207 6.25 -2.60 2.62
N ILE A 208 7.40 -1.94 2.72
CA ILE A 208 7.53 -0.59 3.29
C ILE A 208 8.32 0.30 2.33
N TYR A 209 7.78 1.48 2.02
CA TYR A 209 8.39 2.43 1.11
C TYR A 209 7.97 3.88 1.45
N PRO A 210 8.70 4.90 0.98
CA PRO A 210 8.29 6.29 1.17
C PRO A 210 6.98 6.57 0.42
N GLY A 211 5.98 7.17 1.07
CA GLY A 211 4.67 7.45 0.45
C GLY A 211 4.75 8.40 -0.73
N ASN A 212 5.88 9.10 -0.89
CA ASN A 212 6.12 9.98 -2.01
C ASN A 212 6.79 9.31 -3.22
N LEU A 213 7.06 8.00 -3.17
CA LEU A 213 7.55 7.20 -4.30
C LEU A 213 6.38 6.79 -5.21
N LEU A 214 6.51 6.99 -6.52
CA LEU A 214 5.47 6.63 -7.47
C LEU A 214 5.25 5.12 -7.52
N HIS A 215 4.01 4.69 -7.29
CA HIS A 215 3.66 3.30 -7.19
C HIS A 215 2.22 3.01 -7.63
N SER A 216 1.92 1.74 -7.87
CA SER A 216 0.56 1.25 -8.10
C SER A 216 0.43 -0.22 -7.73
N ALA A 217 -0.78 -0.65 -7.38
CA ALA A 217 -1.09 -2.07 -7.25
C ALA A 217 -1.21 -2.68 -8.65
N LEU A 218 -0.52 -3.80 -8.90
CA LEU A 218 -0.53 -4.49 -10.18
C LEU A 218 -1.69 -5.49 -10.23
N ILE A 219 -2.91 -4.97 -10.38
CA ILE A 219 -4.16 -5.74 -10.20
C ILE A 219 -4.29 -6.89 -11.21
N ASN A 220 -4.49 -8.10 -10.68
CA ASN A 220 -4.89 -9.28 -11.44
C ASN A 220 -6.42 -9.40 -11.48
N LYS A 221 -7.02 -9.17 -12.65
CA LYS A 221 -8.48 -9.11 -12.83
C LYS A 221 -9.23 -10.38 -12.41
N THR A 222 -8.63 -11.57 -12.52
CA THR A 222 -9.35 -12.83 -12.23
C THR A 222 -9.46 -13.16 -10.75
N GLY A 223 -8.70 -12.48 -9.87
CA GLY A 223 -8.68 -12.81 -8.43
C GLY A 223 -8.65 -11.61 -7.48
N ASP A 224 -8.21 -10.44 -7.94
CA ASP A 224 -8.03 -9.29 -7.04
C ASP A 224 -9.32 -8.51 -6.81
N ILE A 225 -10.17 -8.38 -7.84
CA ILE A 225 -11.42 -7.62 -7.79
C ILE A 225 -12.48 -8.49 -7.15
N ASN A 226 -12.58 -8.42 -5.82
CA ASN A 226 -13.44 -9.30 -5.03
C ASN A 226 -13.70 -8.68 -3.64
N THR A 227 -14.96 -8.69 -3.21
CA THR A 227 -15.43 -8.12 -1.95
C THR A 227 -15.24 -9.03 -0.74
N ASP A 228 -14.96 -10.32 -0.92
CA ASP A 228 -14.77 -11.27 0.17
C ASP A 228 -13.34 -11.18 0.74
N PRO A 229 -13.18 -10.81 2.03
CA PRO A 229 -11.87 -10.76 2.69
C PRO A 229 -11.09 -12.08 2.67
N SER A 230 -11.74 -13.23 2.46
CA SER A 230 -11.08 -14.54 2.45
C SER A 230 -10.45 -14.90 1.10
N THR A 231 -10.96 -14.30 0.01
CA THR A 231 -10.62 -14.72 -1.35
C THR A 231 -10.17 -13.57 -2.25
N GLY A 232 -10.53 -12.32 -1.94
CA GLY A 232 -10.05 -11.15 -2.66
C GLY A 232 -8.64 -10.75 -2.27
N ARG A 233 -8.08 -9.73 -2.93
CA ARG A 233 -6.76 -9.18 -2.59
C ARG A 233 -6.83 -8.38 -1.30
N LEU A 234 -6.91 -9.06 -0.16
CA LEU A 234 -6.95 -8.45 1.15
C LEU A 234 -5.54 -7.99 1.55
N THR A 235 -5.43 -6.69 1.83
CA THR A 235 -4.20 -6.09 2.38
C THR A 235 -4.50 -5.29 3.64
N ALA A 236 -3.55 -5.26 4.57
CA ALA A 236 -3.52 -4.25 5.63
C ALA A 236 -2.58 -3.12 5.20
N ASN A 237 -3.16 -1.97 4.89
CA ASN A 237 -2.46 -0.76 4.49
C ASN A 237 -2.30 0.13 5.72
N MET A 238 -1.07 0.54 6.01
CA MET A 238 -0.73 1.37 7.15
C MET A 238 0.15 2.53 6.69
N PHE A 239 0.01 3.67 7.34
CA PHE A 239 0.90 4.81 7.12
C PHE A 239 1.53 5.25 8.42
N ILE A 240 2.78 5.66 8.37
CA ILE A 240 3.54 6.16 9.51
C ILE A 240 4.09 7.51 9.13
N LYS A 241 3.54 8.56 9.73
CA LYS A 241 4.07 9.92 9.61
C LYS A 241 5.05 10.18 10.75
N PHE A 242 6.21 10.73 10.44
CA PHE A 242 7.17 11.19 11.43
C PHE A 242 7.10 12.72 11.51
N SER A 243 6.72 13.26 12.66
CA SER A 243 6.53 14.70 12.90
C SER A 243 6.91 15.13 14.31
#